data_AF-A0A6P0NFN9-F1
#
_entry.id   AF-A0A6P0NFN9-F1
#
_cell.length_a   1.000
_cell.length_b   1.000
_cell.length_c   1.000
_cell.angle_alpha   90.00
_cell.angle_beta   90.00
_cell.angle_gamma   90.00
#
_symmetry.space_group_name_H-M   'P 1'
#
loop_
_entity.id
_entity.type
_entity.pdbx_description
1 polymer ?
#
loop_
_entity_poly.entity_id
_entity_poly.type
_entity_poly.pdbx_seq_one_letter_code
_entity_poly.pdbx_strand_id
1 'polypeptide(L)'
;RGIFSSGYHANQGPLAPKGYLTGAEWDWISIYTFLGEQFVAGKTLMAGDINHILRGGLADKFCKLSPYGPAVTDEAKADADAAKEQILKGELVIYAGELKDNTGKSILGAGEKYEQQNIELEKMNWLIDGVKGSIDG
;
A
#
# COMPACT_ATOMS: atom_id res chain seq x y z
N ARG A 1 -18.32 19.93 11.22
CA ARG A 1 -18.06 19.40 9.86
C ARG A 1 -17.67 17.94 10.02
N GLY A 2 -18.44 17.00 9.44
CA GLY A 2 -18.16 15.56 9.46
C GLY A 2 -17.19 15.17 8.34
N ILE A 3 -15.98 15.74 8.38
CA ILE A 3 -14.93 15.45 7.38
C ILE A 3 -14.06 14.35 7.96
N PHE A 4 -13.78 13.35 7.14
CA PHE A 4 -12.94 12.23 7.50
C PHE A 4 -11.62 12.27 6.73
N SER A 5 -10.57 11.67 7.31
CA SER A 5 -9.25 11.60 6.70
C SER A 5 -8.59 10.24 6.95
N SER A 6 -7.75 9.85 6.00
CA SER A 6 -6.82 8.74 6.15
C SER A 6 -5.39 9.29 6.25
N GLY A 7 -4.61 8.78 7.20
CA GLY A 7 -3.23 9.20 7.41
C GLY A 7 -2.24 8.57 6.44
N TYR A 8 -1.06 9.17 6.37
CA TYR A 8 0.04 8.70 5.54
C TYR A 8 1.39 8.86 6.27
N HIS A 9 2.31 7.93 6.00
CA HIS A 9 3.64 7.76 6.60
C HIS A 9 3.70 7.37 8.08
N ALA A 10 2.83 7.94 8.93
CA ALA A 10 2.83 7.71 10.38
C ALA A 10 1.40 7.80 10.95
N ASN A 11 1.23 7.35 12.19
CA ASN A 11 -0.03 7.54 12.90
C ASN A 11 -0.30 9.03 13.15
N GLN A 12 -1.25 9.59 12.40
CA GLN A 12 -1.70 10.97 12.51
C GLN A 12 -3.02 11.10 13.27
N GLY A 13 -3.52 10.03 13.90
CA GLY A 13 -4.74 10.02 14.71
C GLY A 13 -4.82 11.17 15.74
N PRO A 14 -3.73 11.50 16.47
CA PRO A 14 -3.73 12.63 17.40
C PRO A 14 -4.04 14.00 16.75
N LEU A 15 -3.76 14.18 15.46
CA LEU A 15 -3.99 15.43 14.73
C LEU A 15 -5.45 15.58 14.27
N ALA A 16 -6.19 14.46 14.14
CA ALA A 16 -7.56 14.42 13.66
C ALA A 16 -8.47 13.59 14.59
N PRO A 17 -8.60 13.93 15.88
CA PRO A 17 -9.19 13.07 16.92
C PRO A 17 -10.66 12.72 16.71
N LYS A 18 -11.38 13.39 15.79
CA LYS A 18 -12.78 13.11 15.45
C LYS A 18 -12.97 12.57 14.04
N GLY A 19 -12.05 12.86 13.14
CA GLY A 19 -12.19 12.61 11.70
C GLY A 19 -11.23 11.55 11.15
N TYR A 20 -10.26 11.11 11.94
CA TYR A 20 -9.32 10.08 11.50
C TYR A 20 -10.01 8.72 11.34
N LEU A 21 -9.81 8.07 10.20
CA LEU A 21 -10.32 6.72 9.93
C LEU A 21 -9.26 5.68 10.25
N THR A 22 -8.12 5.74 9.56
CA THR A 22 -6.91 4.93 9.77
C THR A 22 -5.80 5.56 8.92
N GLY A 23 -4.71 4.88 8.63
CA GLY A 23 -3.68 5.37 7.72
C GLY A 23 -2.72 4.28 7.29
N ALA A 24 -1.98 4.56 6.22
CA ALA A 24 -0.85 3.73 5.80
C ALA A 24 0.43 4.27 6.44
N GLU A 25 1.04 3.47 7.32
CA GLU A 25 2.31 3.77 7.97
C GLU A 25 3.44 2.99 7.32
N TRP A 26 4.64 3.58 7.28
CA TRP A 26 5.85 2.81 7.01
C TRP A 26 6.31 2.12 8.29
N ASP A 27 6.67 0.83 8.19
CA ASP A 27 7.22 0.07 9.31
C ASP A 27 8.75 0.06 9.27
N TRP A 28 9.34 1.26 9.32
CA TRP A 28 10.79 1.47 9.29
C TRP A 28 11.54 0.70 10.38
N ILE A 29 10.89 0.43 11.51
CA ILE A 29 11.47 -0.38 12.59
C ILE A 29 11.80 -1.78 12.07
N SER A 30 10.85 -2.47 11.45
CA SER A 30 11.07 -3.80 10.88
C SER A 30 12.14 -3.79 9.79
N ILE A 31 12.09 -2.80 8.87
CA ILE A 31 13.07 -2.69 7.77
C ILE A 31 14.49 -2.51 8.31
N TYR A 32 14.71 -1.55 9.23
CA TYR A 32 16.05 -1.26 9.75
C TYR A 32 16.55 -2.33 10.72
N THR A 33 15.67 -2.96 11.50
CA THR A 33 16.05 -4.12 12.31
C THR A 33 16.53 -5.27 11.41
N PHE A 34 15.78 -5.61 10.36
CA PHE A 34 16.19 -6.64 9.40
C PHE A 34 17.58 -6.34 8.79
N LEU A 35 17.79 -5.12 8.29
CA LEU A 35 19.08 -4.72 7.72
C LEU A 35 20.22 -4.77 8.76
N GLY A 36 19.97 -4.29 9.97
CA GLY A 36 20.93 -4.34 11.06
C GLY A 36 21.36 -5.76 11.41
N GLU A 37 20.40 -6.70 11.48
CA GLU A 37 20.68 -8.12 11.70
C GLU A 37 21.52 -8.73 10.58
N GLN A 38 21.28 -8.36 9.32
CA GLN A 38 22.12 -8.82 8.20
C GLN A 38 23.58 -8.36 8.38
N PHE A 39 23.79 -7.08 8.71
CA PHE A 39 25.14 -6.55 8.92
C PHE A 39 25.85 -7.19 10.12
N VAL A 40 25.13 -7.41 11.24
CA VAL A 40 25.68 -8.12 12.40
C VAL A 40 26.07 -9.56 12.05
N ALA A 41 25.33 -10.21 11.15
CA ALA A 41 25.67 -11.53 10.62
C ALA A 41 26.85 -11.52 9.61
N GLY A 42 27.49 -10.36 9.38
CA GLY A 42 28.65 -10.22 8.49
C GLY A 42 28.31 -10.09 7.01
N LYS A 43 27.03 -9.97 6.64
CA LYS A 43 26.59 -9.78 5.26
C LYS A 43 26.91 -8.37 4.79
N THR A 44 27.18 -8.22 3.49
CA THR A 44 27.45 -6.90 2.91
C THR A 44 26.73 -6.69 1.58
N LEU A 45 26.44 -5.42 1.27
CA LEU A 45 25.96 -5.02 -0.05
C LEU A 45 26.99 -5.33 -1.15
N MET A 46 28.29 -5.12 -0.87
CA MET A 46 29.37 -5.30 -1.86
C MET A 46 29.59 -6.75 -2.25
N ALA A 47 29.31 -7.69 -1.36
CA ALA A 47 29.35 -9.12 -1.64
C ALA A 47 28.06 -9.64 -2.30
N GLY A 48 27.02 -8.81 -2.40
CA GLY A 48 25.72 -9.20 -2.94
C GLY A 48 24.84 -9.98 -1.97
N ASP A 49 25.19 -10.05 -0.69
CA ASP A 49 24.42 -10.78 0.34
C ASP A 49 23.11 -10.08 0.72
N ILE A 50 23.06 -8.76 0.50
CA ILE A 50 21.93 -7.88 0.76
C ILE A 50 21.54 -7.23 -0.56
N ASN A 51 20.27 -7.34 -0.94
CA ASN A 51 19.76 -6.73 -2.16
C ASN A 51 19.83 -5.20 -2.09
N HIS A 52 20.25 -4.56 -3.20
CA HIS A 52 20.28 -3.10 -3.31
C HIS A 52 18.90 -2.46 -3.38
N ILE A 53 17.91 -3.19 -3.88
CA ILE A 53 16.52 -2.75 -3.96
C ILE A 53 15.71 -3.71 -3.11
N LEU A 54 15.11 -3.15 -2.07
CA LEU A 54 14.14 -3.86 -1.25
C LEU A 54 12.75 -3.35 -1.60
N ARG A 55 11.84 -4.27 -1.83
CA ARG A 55 10.43 -4.00 -2.08
C ARG A 55 9.61 -4.91 -1.18
N GLY A 56 8.57 -4.35 -0.59
CA GLY A 56 7.65 -5.12 0.20
C GLY A 56 6.37 -4.35 0.48
N GLY A 57 5.36 -5.09 0.90
CA GLY A 57 4.06 -4.56 1.30
C GLY A 57 3.74 -4.87 2.76
N LEU A 58 2.45 -5.10 3.02
CA LEU A 58 1.95 -5.47 4.35
C LEU A 58 2.52 -6.82 4.82
N ALA A 59 2.67 -7.79 3.91
CA ALA A 59 3.17 -9.14 4.24
C ALA A 59 4.65 -9.12 4.65
N ASP A 60 5.44 -8.28 4.00
CA ASP A 60 6.88 -8.13 4.23
C ASP A 60 7.21 -7.17 5.37
N LYS A 61 6.19 -6.59 6.03
CA LYS A 61 6.33 -5.56 7.07
C LYS A 61 7.09 -4.32 6.58
N PHE A 62 6.84 -3.90 5.34
CA PHE A 62 7.31 -2.61 4.85
C PHE A 62 6.36 -1.49 5.26
N CYS A 63 5.07 -1.81 5.28
CA CYS A 63 4.03 -0.92 5.75
C CYS A 63 3.10 -1.65 6.72
N LYS A 64 2.32 -0.85 7.46
CA LYS A 64 1.27 -1.32 8.37
C LYS A 64 0.11 -0.33 8.37
N LEU A 65 -1.03 -0.75 8.91
CA LEU A 65 -2.16 0.14 9.13
C LEU A 65 -2.08 0.78 10.51
N SER A 66 -2.38 2.08 10.58
CA SER A 66 -2.60 2.77 11.84
C SER A 66 -3.82 2.21 12.57
N PRO A 67 -3.91 2.39 13.90
CA PRO A 67 -5.15 2.12 14.62
C PRO A 67 -6.35 2.84 13.99
N TYR A 68 -7.50 2.17 13.96
CA TYR A 68 -8.74 2.79 13.54
C TYR A 68 -9.13 3.93 14.48
N GLY A 69 -9.56 5.05 13.93
CA GLY A 69 -10.06 6.18 14.70
C GLY A 69 -11.51 6.01 15.14
N PRO A 70 -12.02 6.90 16.01
CA PRO A 70 -13.32 6.73 16.67
C PRO A 70 -14.52 6.87 15.74
N ALA A 71 -14.33 7.33 14.51
CA ALA A 71 -15.39 7.48 13.51
C ALA A 71 -15.65 6.19 12.71
N VAL A 72 -14.77 5.19 12.82
CA VAL A 72 -14.91 3.93 12.07
C VAL A 72 -15.92 3.04 12.79
N THR A 73 -16.94 2.60 12.08
CA THR A 73 -17.93 1.64 12.59
C THR A 73 -17.34 0.24 12.67
N ASP A 74 -17.94 -0.63 13.49
CA ASP A 74 -17.50 -2.02 13.60
C ASP A 74 -17.60 -2.77 12.25
N GLU A 75 -18.62 -2.46 11.46
CA GLU A 75 -18.83 -3.03 10.13
C GLU A 75 -17.72 -2.59 9.15
N ALA A 76 -17.41 -1.29 9.09
CA ALA A 76 -16.32 -0.79 8.24
C ALA A 76 -14.95 -1.32 8.66
N LYS A 77 -14.74 -1.51 9.98
CA LYS A 77 -13.53 -2.12 10.51
C LYS A 77 -13.40 -3.58 10.09
N ALA A 78 -14.49 -4.35 10.17
CA ALA A 78 -14.50 -5.75 9.75
C ALA A 78 -14.19 -5.89 8.25
N ASP A 79 -14.77 -5.04 7.41
CA ASP A 79 -14.49 -5.03 5.96
C ASP A 79 -13.02 -4.69 5.67
N ALA A 80 -12.47 -3.70 6.37
CA ALA A 80 -11.07 -3.29 6.21
C ALA A 80 -10.10 -4.39 6.68
N ASP A 81 -10.39 -5.05 7.80
CA ASP A 81 -9.58 -6.17 8.31
C ASP A 81 -9.65 -7.39 7.38
N ALA A 82 -10.83 -7.70 6.82
CA ALA A 82 -10.98 -8.76 5.82
C ALA A 82 -10.19 -8.46 4.54
N ALA A 83 -10.28 -7.23 4.01
CA ALA A 83 -9.49 -6.81 2.85
C ALA A 83 -7.99 -6.88 3.12
N LYS A 84 -7.54 -6.44 4.31
CA LYS A 84 -6.14 -6.56 4.75
C LYS A 84 -5.68 -8.02 4.76
N GLU A 85 -6.48 -8.94 5.30
CA GLU A 85 -6.14 -10.36 5.30
C GLU A 85 -6.01 -10.94 3.89
N GLN A 86 -6.94 -10.58 2.98
CA GLN A 86 -6.86 -11.03 1.59
C GLN A 86 -5.61 -10.46 0.88
N ILE A 87 -5.23 -9.21 1.18
CA ILE A 87 -3.98 -8.63 0.66
C ILE A 87 -2.76 -9.39 1.21
N LEU A 88 -2.75 -9.69 2.51
CA LEU A 88 -1.67 -10.46 3.14
C LEU A 88 -1.53 -11.86 2.54
N LYS A 89 -2.63 -12.48 2.13
CA LYS A 89 -2.66 -13.79 1.45
C LYS A 89 -2.39 -13.70 -0.07
N GLY A 90 -2.34 -12.50 -0.63
CA GLY A 90 -2.23 -12.29 -2.08
C GLY A 90 -3.51 -12.63 -2.87
N GLU A 91 -4.63 -12.85 -2.18
CA GLU A 91 -5.94 -13.15 -2.77
C GLU A 91 -6.58 -11.90 -3.37
N LEU A 92 -6.42 -10.75 -2.71
CA LEU A 92 -6.91 -9.46 -3.20
C LEU A 92 -5.82 -8.74 -4.00
N VAL A 93 -5.96 -8.77 -5.33
CA VAL A 93 -5.11 -8.02 -6.25
C VAL A 93 -5.83 -6.74 -6.67
N ILE A 94 -5.29 -5.58 -6.27
CA ILE A 94 -5.91 -4.26 -6.46
C ILE A 94 -6.06 -3.91 -7.94
N TYR A 95 -5.05 -4.27 -8.75
CA TYR A 95 -5.02 -4.00 -10.19
C TYR A 95 -5.42 -5.26 -10.94
N ALA A 96 -6.72 -5.49 -11.08
CA ALA A 96 -7.29 -6.61 -11.83
C ALA A 96 -8.22 -6.08 -12.93
N GLY A 97 -8.21 -6.74 -14.09
CA GLY A 97 -9.03 -6.37 -15.23
C GLY A 97 -10.45 -6.93 -15.19
N GLU A 98 -11.41 -6.36 -15.93
CA GLU A 98 -11.24 -5.25 -16.88
C GLU A 98 -10.97 -3.91 -16.18
N LEU A 99 -9.86 -3.26 -16.53
CA LEU A 99 -9.44 -1.98 -15.96
C LEU A 99 -9.19 -0.99 -17.10
N LYS A 100 -9.84 0.17 -17.03
CA LYS A 100 -9.70 1.24 -18.02
C LYS A 100 -9.21 2.51 -17.35
N ASP A 101 -8.52 3.33 -18.13
CA ASP A 101 -8.19 4.69 -17.71
C ASP A 101 -9.41 5.62 -17.82
N ASN A 102 -9.26 6.84 -17.30
CA ASN A 102 -10.30 7.87 -17.28
C ASN A 102 -10.60 8.49 -18.65
N THR A 103 -9.90 8.07 -19.70
CA THR A 103 -10.18 8.40 -21.11
C THR A 103 -10.89 7.24 -21.84
N GLY A 104 -11.07 6.10 -21.17
CA GLY A 104 -11.70 4.90 -21.71
C GLY A 104 -10.74 3.92 -22.39
N LYS A 105 -9.42 4.18 -22.37
CA LYS A 105 -8.41 3.26 -22.93
C LYS A 105 -8.20 2.09 -21.96
N SER A 106 -8.10 0.88 -22.51
CA SER A 106 -7.86 -0.33 -21.74
C SER A 106 -6.46 -0.33 -21.13
N ILE A 107 -6.36 -0.58 -19.82
CA ILE A 107 -5.11 -0.80 -19.08
C ILE A 107 -4.88 -2.30 -18.90
N LEU A 108 -5.91 -3.03 -18.46
CA LEU A 108 -5.92 -4.49 -18.28
C LEU A 108 -7.20 -5.06 -18.89
N GLY A 109 -7.07 -6.11 -19.71
CA GLY A 109 -8.18 -6.91 -20.21
C GLY A 109 -8.74 -7.85 -19.15
N ALA A 110 -9.85 -8.52 -19.47
CA ALA A 110 -10.50 -9.48 -18.56
C ALA A 110 -9.53 -10.60 -18.14
N GLY A 111 -9.40 -10.82 -16.83
CA GLY A 111 -8.52 -11.85 -16.27
C GLY A 111 -7.03 -11.46 -16.19
N GLU A 112 -6.64 -10.32 -16.74
CA GLU A 112 -5.29 -9.77 -16.55
C GLU A 112 -5.18 -9.10 -15.18
N LYS A 113 -3.98 -9.14 -14.59
CA LYS A 113 -3.72 -8.52 -13.29
C LYS A 113 -2.29 -8.02 -13.17
N TYR A 114 -2.10 -6.93 -12.44
CA TYR A 114 -0.80 -6.52 -11.94
C TYR A 114 -0.72 -6.80 -10.45
N GLU A 115 0.09 -7.81 -10.10
CA GLU A 115 0.45 -8.06 -8.70
C GLU A 115 1.24 -6.88 -8.13
N GLN A 116 1.22 -6.70 -6.80
CA GLN A 116 1.76 -5.49 -6.15
C GLN A 116 3.21 -5.15 -6.50
N GLN A 117 4.02 -6.15 -6.83
CA GLN A 117 5.44 -5.97 -7.15
C GLN A 117 5.72 -5.85 -8.65
N ASN A 118 4.68 -5.90 -9.50
CA ASN A 118 4.84 -5.85 -10.94
C ASN A 118 5.49 -4.52 -11.37
N ILE A 119 6.58 -4.64 -12.16
CA ILE A 119 7.38 -3.52 -12.67
C ILE A 119 6.58 -2.52 -13.52
N GLU A 120 5.49 -2.95 -14.16
CA GLU A 120 4.64 -2.05 -14.95
C GLU A 120 3.95 -1.00 -14.06
N LEU A 121 3.73 -1.30 -12.77
CA LEU A 121 3.19 -0.32 -11.82
C LEU A 121 4.16 0.86 -11.56
N GLU A 122 5.46 0.70 -11.80
CA GLU A 122 6.44 1.79 -11.68
C GLU A 122 6.41 2.76 -12.86
N LYS A 123 5.83 2.32 -13.98
CA LYS A 123 5.67 3.14 -15.19
C LYS A 123 4.27 3.74 -15.27
N MET A 124 3.48 3.64 -14.20
CA MET A 124 2.08 4.07 -14.17
C MET A 124 1.97 5.54 -14.58
N ASN A 125 1.36 5.76 -15.73
CA ASN A 125 1.13 7.06 -16.35
C ASN A 125 -0.34 7.19 -16.79
N TRP A 126 -1.24 6.71 -15.96
CA TRP A 126 -2.67 6.73 -16.24
C TRP A 126 -3.44 6.96 -14.94
N LEU A 127 -4.67 7.48 -15.09
CA LEU A 127 -5.65 7.60 -14.02
C LEU A 127 -6.79 6.66 -14.35
N ILE A 128 -7.30 5.88 -13.39
CA ILE A 128 -8.39 4.93 -13.65
C ILE A 128 -9.72 5.63 -13.93
N ASP A 129 -10.64 4.92 -14.56
CA ASP A 129 -12.03 5.37 -14.72
C ASP A 129 -12.63 5.90 -13.40
N GLY A 130 -13.41 6.97 -13.50
CA GLY A 130 -13.95 7.71 -12.35
C GLY A 130 -13.01 8.77 -11.74
N VAL A 131 -11.70 8.72 -11.99
CA VAL A 131 -10.78 9.78 -11.55
C VAL A 131 -10.86 11.00 -12.47
N LYS A 132 -11.18 12.16 -11.87
CA LYS A 132 -11.16 13.44 -12.58
C LYS A 132 -9.79 14.09 -12.45
N GLY A 133 -9.06 14.15 -13.55
CA GLY A 133 -7.74 14.76 -13.65
C GLY A 133 -7.10 14.43 -15.00
N SER A 134 -5.97 15.06 -15.27
CA SER A 134 -5.09 14.72 -16.38
C SER A 134 -3.70 14.41 -15.84
N ILE A 135 -3.01 13.52 -16.54
CA ILE A 135 -1.56 13.43 -16.42
C ILE A 135 -0.96 14.43 -17.40
N ASP A 136 -0.23 15.41 -16.89
CA ASP A 136 0.59 16.29 -17.73
C ASP A 136 1.87 15.53 -18.04
N GLY A 137 2.04 15.15 -19.31
CA GLY A 137 3.19 14.40 -19.82
C GLY A 137 3.51 14.83 -21.24
#